data_AF-A0A819PBU6-F1
#
_entry.id   AF-A0A819PBU6-F1
#
_cell.length_a   1.000
_cell.length_b   1.000
_cell.length_c   1.000
_cell.angle_alpha   90.00
_cell.angle_beta   90.00
_cell.angle_gamma   90.00
#
_symmetry.space_group_name_H-M   'P 1'
#
loop_
_entity.id
_entity.type
_entity.pdbx_description
1 polymer ?
#
loop_
_entity_poly.entity_id
_entity_poly.type
_entity_poly.pdbx_seq_one_letter_code
_entity_poly.pdbx_strand_id
1 'polypeptide(L)'
;MNDKKTNKKPDTYADEYIRSILLAYFYIGRFHSKSIHNRLEHIEQSLNQYNIIVDYVDKHPNVLEYIEQEYNICKEMINLLPLKIEKLRQIK
;
A
#
# COMPACT_ATOMS: atom_id res chain seq x y z
N MET A 1 -5.49 -2.18 10.24
CA MET A 1 -6.34 -2.18 11.46
C MET A 1 -7.78 -2.10 10.97
N ASN A 2 -8.56 -3.18 11.10
CA ASN A 2 -9.92 -3.23 10.58
C ASN A 2 -10.91 -2.84 11.67
N ASP A 3 -12.02 -2.21 11.30
CA ASP A 3 -13.13 -1.99 12.22
C ASP A 3 -13.67 -3.36 12.67
N LYS A 4 -13.74 -3.60 13.98
CA LYS A 4 -14.13 -4.89 14.56
C LYS A 4 -15.58 -5.28 14.24
N LYS A 5 -16.41 -4.35 13.77
CA LYS A 5 -17.82 -4.60 13.44
C LYS A 5 -18.05 -4.82 11.94
N THR A 6 -17.32 -4.12 11.08
CA THR A 6 -17.56 -4.20 9.62
C THR A 6 -16.48 -4.96 8.86
N ASN A 7 -15.34 -5.27 9.50
CA ASN A 7 -14.14 -5.84 8.88
C ASN A 7 -13.63 -5.04 7.67
N LYS A 8 -14.12 -3.80 7.52
CA LYS A 8 -13.73 -2.84 6.50
C LYS A 8 -12.77 -1.82 7.11
N LYS A 9 -11.98 -1.20 6.23
CA LYS A 9 -11.13 -0.07 6.63
C LYS A 9 -12.03 1.14 6.89
N PRO A 10 -11.79 1.91 7.96
CA PRO A 10 -12.50 3.16 8.18
C PRO A 10 -12.38 4.09 6.96
N ASP A 11 -13.49 4.72 6.56
CA ASP A 11 -13.50 5.65 5.41
C ASP A 11 -12.72 6.95 5.70
N THR A 12 -12.54 7.26 6.98
CA THR A 12 -11.79 8.42 7.48
C THR A 12 -11.03 8.05 8.74
N TYR A 13 -9.75 8.40 8.78
CA TYR A 13 -8.94 8.39 9.99
C TYR A 13 -8.91 9.80 10.59
N ALA A 14 -8.68 9.92 11.91
CA ALA A 14 -8.44 11.23 12.51
C ALA A 14 -7.16 11.85 11.94
N ASP A 15 -7.21 13.14 11.62
CA ASP A 15 -6.14 13.88 10.93
C ASP A 15 -4.78 13.77 11.66
N GLU A 16 -4.80 13.73 12.98
CA GLU A 16 -3.60 13.57 13.83
C GLU A 16 -2.88 12.23 13.66
N TYR A 17 -3.59 11.18 13.25
CA TYR A 17 -3.03 9.83 13.06
C TYR A 17 -2.86 9.45 11.58
N ILE A 18 -3.41 10.22 10.66
CA ILE A 18 -3.50 9.88 9.23
C ILE A 18 -2.11 9.61 8.64
N ARG A 19 -1.13 10.46 8.96
CA ARG A 19 0.26 10.34 8.49
C ARG A 19 0.91 9.06 9.01
N SER A 20 0.80 8.81 10.31
CA SER A 20 1.36 7.63 10.97
C SER A 20 0.74 6.34 10.44
N ILE A 21 -0.56 6.35 10.15
CA ILE A 21 -1.29 5.21 9.59
C ILE A 21 -0.83 4.92 8.16
N LEU A 22 -0.74 5.95 7.30
CA LEU A 22 -0.28 5.78 5.92
C LEU A 22 1.18 5.32 5.85
N LEU A 23 2.04 5.85 6.72
CA LEU A 23 3.42 5.38 6.86
C LEU A 23 3.48 3.92 7.30
N ALA A 24 2.62 3.49 8.23
CA ALA A 24 2.55 2.09 8.63
C ALA A 24 2.20 1.18 7.44
N TYR A 25 1.21 1.56 6.63
CA TYR A 25 0.88 0.83 5.39
C TYR A 25 2.05 0.78 4.41
N PHE A 26 2.76 1.89 4.25
CA PHE A 26 3.93 1.97 3.38
C PHE A 26 5.05 1.03 3.83
N TYR A 27 5.37 1.01 5.13
CA TYR A 27 6.39 0.12 5.67
C TYR A 27 5.99 -1.36 5.60
N ILE A 28 4.71 -1.69 5.80
CA ILE A 28 4.20 -3.06 5.60
C ILE A 28 4.37 -3.48 4.13
N GLY A 29 4.00 -2.61 3.18
CA GLY A 29 4.22 -2.85 1.76
C GLY A 29 5.69 -3.09 1.43
N ARG A 30 6.59 -2.29 2.02
CA ARG A 30 8.04 -2.41 1.83
C ARG A 30 8.65 -3.65 2.50
N PHE A 31 8.07 -4.10 3.60
CA PHE A 31 8.46 -5.35 4.24
C PHE A 31 8.16 -6.54 3.31
N HIS A 32 6.94 -6.60 2.78
CA HIS A 32 6.54 -7.67 1.86
C HIS A 32 7.36 -7.68 0.57
N SER A 33 7.76 -6.51 0.04
CA SER A 33 8.59 -6.44 -1.17
C SER A 33 9.99 -7.02 -1.01
N LYS A 34 10.49 -7.12 0.24
CA LYS A 34 11.80 -7.70 0.58
C LYS A 34 11.74 -9.18 0.96
N SER A 35 10.56 -9.79 1.06
CA SER A 35 10.45 -11.20 1.46
C SER A 35 11.06 -12.13 0.41
N ILE A 36 11.86 -13.09 0.87
CA ILE A 36 12.58 -14.07 0.04
C ILE A 36 11.76 -15.36 -0.12
N HIS A 37 10.94 -15.70 0.88
CA HIS A 37 10.00 -16.82 0.85
C HIS A 37 8.69 -16.38 0.17
N ASN A 38 7.94 -17.30 -0.45
CA ASN A 38 6.62 -17.02 -1.05
C ASN A 38 6.54 -15.69 -1.83
N ARG A 39 7.56 -15.41 -2.66
CA ARG A 39 7.78 -14.09 -3.28
C ARG A 39 6.56 -13.56 -4.02
N LEU A 40 5.82 -14.42 -4.71
CA LEU A 40 4.66 -14.03 -5.50
C LEU A 40 3.52 -13.51 -4.60
N GLU A 41 3.18 -14.27 -3.55
CA GLU A 41 2.13 -13.89 -2.58
C GLU A 41 2.49 -12.58 -1.86
N HIS A 42 3.75 -12.41 -1.43
CA HIS A 42 4.14 -11.18 -0.77
C HIS A 42 4.22 -9.98 -1.71
N ILE A 43 4.60 -10.16 -2.98
CA ILE A 43 4.54 -9.06 -3.96
C ILE A 43 3.08 -8.65 -4.20
N GLU A 44 2.15 -9.61 -4.27
CA GLU A 44 0.71 -9.32 -4.36
C GLU A 44 0.20 -8.59 -3.10
N GLN A 45 0.64 -8.99 -1.90
CA GLN A 45 0.32 -8.29 -0.65
C GLN A 45 0.90 -6.87 -0.61
N SER A 46 2.14 -6.68 -1.08
CA SER A 46 2.80 -5.37 -1.19
C SER A 46 2.01 -4.43 -2.10
N LEU A 47 1.60 -4.92 -3.27
CA LEU A 47 0.77 -4.19 -4.22
C LEU A 47 -0.58 -3.77 -3.59
N ASN A 48 -1.22 -4.67 -2.86
CA ASN A 48 -2.47 -4.34 -2.16
C ASN A 48 -2.27 -3.22 -1.13
N GLN A 49 -1.16 -3.21 -0.37
CA GLN A 49 -0.88 -2.12 0.58
C GLN A 49 -0.68 -0.78 -0.10
N TYR A 50 0.03 -0.74 -1.24
CA TYR A 50 0.24 0.51 -1.96
C TYR A 50 -1.06 1.02 -2.61
N ASN A 51 -1.91 0.15 -3.15
CA ASN A 51 -3.22 0.55 -3.69
C ASN A 51 -4.09 1.21 -2.61
N ILE A 52 -4.06 0.70 -1.38
CA ILE A 52 -4.83 1.29 -0.27
C ILE A 52 -4.40 2.74 0.01
N ILE A 53 -3.10 3.02 -0.06
CA ILE A 53 -2.57 4.37 0.15
C ILE A 53 -3.03 5.29 -0.98
N VAL A 54 -2.95 4.83 -2.22
CA VAL A 54 -3.34 5.64 -3.38
C VAL A 54 -4.84 5.93 -3.36
N ASP A 55 -5.67 4.90 -3.15
CA ASP A 55 -7.13 5.05 -3.04
C ASP A 55 -7.53 6.00 -1.91
N TYR A 56 -6.75 6.03 -0.83
CA TYR A 56 -7.02 6.90 0.32
C TYR A 56 -6.65 8.35 0.05
N VAL A 57 -5.49 8.61 -0.55
CA VAL A 57 -5.05 9.97 -0.91
C VAL A 57 -5.93 10.55 -2.02
N ASP A 58 -6.38 9.74 -2.97
CA ASP A 58 -7.29 10.17 -4.04
C ASP A 58 -8.66 10.61 -3.48
N LYS A 59 -9.10 10.03 -2.35
CA LYS A 59 -10.32 10.45 -1.63
C LYS A 59 -10.12 11.68 -0.75
N HIS A 60 -8.91 11.90 -0.25
CA HIS A 60 -8.58 12.94 0.72
C HIS A 60 -7.33 13.73 0.27
N PRO A 61 -7.47 14.67 -0.68
CA PRO A 61 -6.32 15.39 -1.26
C PRO A 61 -5.56 16.24 -0.23
N ASN A 62 -6.19 16.62 0.88
CA ASN A 62 -5.56 17.34 1.99
C ASN A 62 -4.39 16.56 2.62
N VAL A 63 -4.35 15.23 2.45
CA VAL A 63 -3.33 14.37 3.03
C VAL A 63 -2.07 14.31 2.16
N LEU A 64 -2.17 14.72 0.89
CA LEU A 64 -1.07 14.67 -0.07
C LEU A 64 0.13 15.49 0.41
N GLU A 65 -0.10 16.66 1.01
CA GLU A 65 0.96 17.55 1.51
C GLU A 65 1.84 16.86 2.58
N TYR A 66 1.27 15.94 3.36
CA TYR A 66 1.98 15.25 4.44
C TYR A 66 2.72 13.99 3.99
N ILE A 67 2.37 13.41 2.84
CA ILE A 67 2.86 12.10 2.38
C ILE A 67 3.29 12.06 0.91
N GLU A 68 3.51 13.22 0.30
CA GLU A 68 3.76 13.35 -1.15
C GLU A 68 4.86 12.41 -1.66
N GLN A 69 5.97 12.34 -0.93
CA GLN A 69 7.11 11.49 -1.30
C GLN A 69 6.73 10.00 -1.29
N GLU A 70 6.10 9.52 -0.22
CA GLU A 70 5.66 8.14 -0.09
C GLU A 70 4.55 7.79 -1.09
N TYR A 71 3.63 8.72 -1.35
CA TYR A 71 2.57 8.55 -2.34
C TYR A 71 3.14 8.39 -3.75
N ASN A 72 4.11 9.22 -4.13
CA ASN A 72 4.78 9.10 -5.43
C ASN A 72 5.47 7.73 -5.59
N ILE A 73 6.17 7.27 -4.54
CA ILE A 73 6.76 5.93 -4.53
C ILE A 73 5.68 4.84 -4.66
N CYS A 74 4.56 4.96 -3.94
CA CYS A 74 3.46 4.01 -4.04
C CYS A 74 2.89 3.96 -5.46
N LYS A 75 2.67 5.11 -6.11
CA LYS A 75 2.22 5.19 -7.51
C LYS A 75 3.19 4.52 -8.48
N GLU A 76 4.48 4.74 -8.34
CA GLU A 76 5.49 4.05 -9.15
C GLU A 76 5.47 2.54 -8.91
N MET A 77 5.37 2.11 -7.66
CA MET A 77 5.34 0.69 -7.29
C MET A 77 4.08 -0.01 -7.81
N ILE A 78 2.92 0.63 -7.84
CA ILE A 78 1.69 0.04 -8.40
C ILE A 78 1.83 -0.23 -9.90
N ASN A 79 2.61 0.58 -10.63
CA ASN A 79 2.89 0.32 -12.04
C ASN A 79 3.95 -0.78 -12.25
N LEU A 80 4.95 -0.85 -11.37
CA LEU A 80 6.10 -1.75 -11.52
C LEU A 80 5.86 -3.17 -10.99
N LEU A 81 5.15 -3.31 -9.86
CA LEU A 81 4.95 -4.61 -9.22
C LEU A 81 4.09 -5.59 -10.03
N PRO A 82 3.00 -5.19 -10.73
CA PRO A 82 2.23 -6.10 -11.58
C PRO A 82 3.10 -6.74 -12.67
N LEU A 83 3.94 -5.94 -13.33
CA LEU A 83 4.88 -6.43 -14.34
C LEU A 83 5.86 -7.46 -13.76
N LYS A 84 6.26 -7.27 -12.51
CA LYS A 84 7.13 -8.22 -11.79
C LYS A 84 6.36 -9.50 -11.42
N ILE A 85 5.09 -9.41 -11.03
CA ILE A 85 4.22 -10.57 -10.76
C ILE A 85 4.03 -11.39 -12.04
N GLU A 86 3.72 -10.75 -13.16
CA GLU A 86 3.55 -11.44 -14.46
C GLU A 86 4.82 -12.18 -14.88
N LYS A 87 5.99 -11.53 -14.78
CA LYS A 87 7.28 -12.19 -15.05
C LYS A 87 7.53 -13.38 -14.14
N LEU A 88 7.26 -13.27 -12.84
CA LEU A 88 7.44 -14.38 -11.90
C LEU A 88 6.45 -15.52 -12.14
N ARG A 89 5.25 -15.22 -12.66
CA ARG A 89 4.25 -16.22 -13.03
C ARG A 89 4.62 -16.97 -14.31
N GLN A 90 5.34 -16.33 -15.24
CA GLN A 90 5.82 -16.95 -16.49
C GLN A 90 7.07 -17.83 -16.32
N ILE A 91 7.85 -17.64 -15.25
CA ILE A 91 9.08 -18.40 -14.97
C ILE A 91 8.79 -19.74 -14.26
N LYS A 92 7.56 -19.96 -13.82
CA LYS A 92 7.09 -21.20 -13.20
C LYS A 92 6.49 -22.13 -14.24
#